data_AF-A0A0B0MHQ3-F1
#
_entry.id   AF-A0A0B0MHQ3-F1
#
_cell.length_a   1.000
_cell.length_b   1.000
_cell.length_c   1.000
_cell.angle_alpha   90.00
_cell.angle_beta   90.00
_cell.angle_gamma   90.00
#
_symmetry.space_group_name_H-M   'P 1'
#
loop_
_entity.id
_entity.type
_entity.pdbx_description
1 polymer ?
#
loop_
_entity_poly.entity_id
_entity_poly.type
_entity_poly.pdbx_seq_one_letter_code
_entity_poly.pdbx_strand_id
1 'polypeptide(L)' 'MPQAVQVTPEEREAIERLEAMGFDRATVLQVFFACNKNEELAANYLLDHMHDFQD' A
#
# COMPACT_ATOMS: atom_id res chain seq x y z
N MET A 1 0.90 20.93 -19.43
CA MET A 1 1.79 20.58 -18.31
C MET A 1 1.13 19.41 -17.60
N PRO A 2 1.75 18.22 -17.50
CA PRO A 2 1.06 17.09 -16.90
C PRO A 2 0.95 17.35 -15.40
N GLN A 3 -0.29 17.51 -14.89
CA GLN A 3 -0.56 17.38 -13.47
C GLN A 3 -0.26 15.93 -13.10
N ALA A 4 0.98 15.66 -12.70
CA ALA A 4 1.29 14.47 -11.93
C ALA A 4 0.35 14.52 -10.74
N VAL A 5 -0.55 13.54 -10.63
CA VAL A 5 -1.29 13.30 -9.39
C VAL A 5 -0.22 13.06 -8.34
N GLN A 6 0.11 14.10 -7.57
CA GLN A 6 1.09 14.01 -6.52
C GLN A 6 0.40 13.24 -5.40
N VAL A 7 0.60 11.93 -5.39
CA VAL A 7 0.54 11.17 -4.13
C VAL A 7 1.43 11.95 -3.15
N THR A 8 0.88 12.27 -1.98
CA THR A 8 1.63 13.01 -0.98
C THR A 8 2.88 12.21 -0.63
N PRO A 9 3.96 12.88 -0.19
CA PRO A 9 5.17 12.18 0.27
C PRO A 9 4.83 11.09 1.31
N GLU A 10 3.87 11.36 2.20
CA GLU A 10 3.36 10.40 3.18
C GLU A 10 2.74 9.14 2.55
N GLU A 11 1.87 9.29 1.54
CA GLU A 11 1.27 8.15 0.84
C GLU A 11 2.33 7.31 0.12
N ARG A 12 3.32 7.97 -0.48
CA ARG A 12 4.41 7.29 -1.18
C ARG A 12 5.29 6.52 -0.20
N GLU A 13 5.65 7.10 0.93
CA GLU A 13 6.41 6.42 1.99
C GLU A 13 5.65 5.21 2.56
N ALA A 14 4.35 5.36 2.80
CA ALA A 14 3.50 4.26 3.25
C ALA A 14 3.51 3.11 2.24
N ILE A 15 3.29 3.41 0.95
CA ILE A 15 3.32 2.40 -0.11
C ILE A 15 4.71 1.73 -0.20
N GLU A 16 5.81 2.49 -0.15
CA GLU A 16 7.17 1.94 -0.18
C GLU A 16 7.46 1.02 1.01
N ARG A 17 6.98 1.36 2.21
CA ARG A 17 7.09 0.50 3.40
C ARG A 17 6.31 -0.79 3.25
N LEU A 18 5.09 -0.70 2.73
CA LEU A 18 4.25 -1.86 2.47
C LEU A 18 4.88 -2.75 1.38
N GLU A 19 5.42 -2.18 0.31
CA GLU A 19 6.18 -2.93 -0.71
C GLU A 19 7.42 -3.61 -0.13
N ALA A 20 8.15 -2.93 0.76
CA ALA A 20 9.35 -3.46 1.41
C ALA A 20 9.08 -4.68 2.33
N MET A 21 7.82 -4.91 2.75
CA MET A 21 7.43 -6.12 3.48
C MET A 21 7.32 -7.36 2.57
N GLY A 22 7.44 -7.20 1.25
CA GLY A 22 7.38 -8.29 0.28
C GLY A 22 6.09 -8.33 -0.54
N PHE A 23 5.24 -7.31 -0.43
CA PHE A 23 4.00 -7.21 -1.19
C PHE A 23 4.23 -6.47 -2.53
N ASP A 24 3.49 -6.85 -3.56
CA ASP A 24 3.55 -6.16 -4.85
C ASP A 24 2.87 -4.78 -4.77
N ARG A 25 3.44 -3.80 -5.47
CA ARG A 25 2.90 -2.45 -5.56
C ARG A 25 1.42 -2.40 -5.92
N ALA A 26 0.97 -3.25 -6.83
CA ALA A 26 -0.42 -3.28 -7.26
C ALA A 26 -1.35 -3.68 -6.11
N THR A 27 -0.95 -4.70 -5.33
CA THR A 27 -1.67 -5.17 -4.15
C THR A 27 -1.66 -4.11 -3.05
N VAL A 28 -0.48 -3.52 -2.78
CA VAL A 28 -0.33 -2.45 -1.80
C VAL A 28 -1.24 -1.28 -2.14
N LEU A 29 -1.27 -0.82 -3.39
CA LEU A 29 -2.15 0.27 -3.83
C LEU A 29 -3.62 -0.09 -3.63
N GLN A 30 -4.05 -1.29 -4.05
CA GLN A 30 -5.43 -1.76 -3.86
C GLN A 30 -5.85 -1.70 -2.39
N VAL A 31 -5.06 -2.30 -1.50
CA VAL A 31 -5.35 -2.33 -0.07
C VAL A 31 -5.27 -0.94 0.53
N PHE A 32 -4.23 -0.17 0.21
CA PHE A 32 -4.05 1.19 0.72
C PHE A 32 -5.23 2.10 0.39
N PHE A 33 -5.72 2.08 -0.87
CA PHE A 33 -6.91 2.83 -1.24
C PHE A 33 -8.19 2.26 -0.62
N ALA A 34 -8.34 0.94 -0.51
CA ALA A 34 -9.49 0.32 0.17
C ALA A 34 -9.55 0.70 1.65
N CYS A 35 -8.39 0.81 2.30
CA CYS A 35 -8.20 1.24 3.68
C CYS A 35 -8.29 2.77 3.87
N ASN A 36 -8.85 3.53 2.91
CA ASN A 36 -8.92 5.00 2.97
C ASN A 36 -7.55 5.67 3.16
N LYS A 37 -6.50 5.13 2.53
CA LYS A 37 -5.11 5.63 2.61
C LYS A 37 -4.50 5.57 4.01
N ASN A 38 -5.04 4.71 4.87
CA ASN A 38 -4.54 4.51 6.22
C ASN A 38 -3.42 3.46 6.21
N GLU A 39 -2.17 3.89 6.42
CA GLU A 39 -0.99 3.01 6.46
C GLU A 39 -1.16 1.88 7.47
N GLU A 40 -1.59 2.20 8.69
CA GLU A 40 -1.69 1.25 9.79
C GLU A 40 -2.72 0.16 9.46
N LEU A 41 -3.86 0.55 8.87
CA LEU A 41 -4.91 -0.38 8.49
C LEU A 41 -4.47 -1.24 7.30
N ALA A 42 -3.82 -0.64 6.30
CA ALA A 42 -3.31 -1.34 5.13
C ALA A 42 -2.21 -2.33 5.49
N ALA A 43 -1.29 -1.94 6.38
CA ALA A 43 -0.23 -2.80 6.90
C ALA A 43 -0.82 -3.99 7.66
N ASN A 44 -1.75 -3.76 8.58
CA ASN A 44 -2.43 -4.85 9.29
C ASN A 44 -3.17 -5.77 8.34
N TYR A 45 -3.89 -5.24 7.35
CA TYR A 45 -4.61 -6.05 6.37
C TYR A 45 -3.67 -6.90 5.51
N LEU A 46 -2.59 -6.30 4.99
CA LEU A 46 -1.59 -7.00 4.19
C LEU A 46 -0.90 -8.10 5.01
N LEU A 47 -0.57 -7.84 6.29
CA LEU A 47 0.05 -8.80 7.18
C LEU A 47 -0.89 -9.95 7.56
N ASP A 48 -2.16 -9.67 7.87
CA ASP A 48 -3.16 -10.68 8.21
C ASP A 48 -3.45 -11.59 7.00
N HIS A 49 -3.56 -11.00 5.81
CA HIS A 49 -3.76 -11.71 4.55
C HIS A 49 -2.45 -12.15 3.87
N MET A 50 -1.28 -12.03 4.52
CA MET A 50 0.01 -12.31 3.90
C MET A 50 0.12 -13.74 3.37
N HIS A 51 -0.45 -14.72 4.10
CA HIS A 51 -0.51 -16.11 3.66
C HIS A 51 -1.41 -16.31 2.43
N ASP A 52 -2.46 -15.50 2.26
CA ASP A 52 -3.38 -15.57 1.12
C ASP A 52 -2.74 -15.01 -0.16
N PHE A 53 -1.80 -14.06 -0.01
CA PHE A 53 -1.06 -13.47 -1.13
C PHE A 53 0.18 -14.26 -1.54
N GLN A 54 0.60 -15.27 -0.76
CA GLN A 54 1.82 -16.05 -0.97
C GLN A 54 1.61 -17.44 -1.60
N ASP A 55 0.37 -17.88 -1.81
CA ASP A 55 0.02 -19.17 -2.43
C ASP A 55 -0.20 -19.08 -3.95
#